data_AF-A0A1B9N430-F1
#
_entry.id   AF-A0A1B9N430-F1
#
_cell.length_a   1.000
_cell.length_b   1.000
_cell.length_c   1.000
_cell.angle_alpha   90.00
_cell.angle_beta   90.00
_cell.angle_gamma   90.00
#
_symmetry.space_group_name_H-M   'P 1'
#
loop_
_entity.id
_entity.type
_entity.pdbx_description
1 polymer ?
#
loop_
_entity_poly.entity_id
_entity_poly.type
_entity_poly.pdbx_seq_one_letter_code
_entity_poly.pdbx_strand_id
1 'polypeptide(L)'
;MNIYFSILKLINIVSKILVIMLHFIKKLLIVKNKHEGISANEDSSSLKDWYIPKSATELLDTPYRKKLISLIWQRVSIDQQRFNKLYMDVINNYVEIVQLLPASEAHHHSYIGGMIDHGLEVANYALKLRQSYLLGDNAEDIPRQAQAWSAAVVYGALLHDIGKVVVDVHVEMNDGKIWYPWKSNLDLPYRFNYKKDRDYSLHPSAGALMIKRILPDESITWLSQFPELFKSFLSLCSGHTEKAGVLSEIIQKADMFSVSNNLGGDPTKILSKPVSLMSKMIVSIRYLIESELILNGPKACDGWFDGKDVWVISKSFTDKMKANLLQNGITDIPTDNAKIFNILKEHEIAIANEDKTIWPCKIESDEGWIAERLTLIRIPANVAFHNITNAPEPFKGSITPLLEADDLNSIPDNISTKQVKDESKLNIASESVDDKASKMQDTILNLFSNEQTNTEIFETDMVDNHDDCDNSKKDSQIKVNNSKNNDISISNECISNTIDNDDIYNKPFFKWVRRQIIDKKLPVNNQNACIHTVDGKIFMITPKIFKKYSLYIHGNDDDSNWKQYQREFQELKIHTKFSDEGFNIWKCLISGKRKSHTFIKGYLIDNKPLFAIENNLHDNPHLTLIHDVNIYKNN
;
A
#
# COMPACT_ATOMS: atom_id res chain seq x y z
N MET A 1 -67.26 46.16 6.36
CA MET A 1 -66.82 46.21 4.94
C MET A 1 -65.34 46.58 4.78
N ASN A 2 -64.88 47.77 5.18
CA ASN A 2 -63.56 48.32 4.78
C ASN A 2 -62.35 47.39 4.93
N ILE A 3 -62.24 46.62 6.03
CA ILE A 3 -61.12 45.68 6.26
C ILE A 3 -61.03 44.63 5.14
N TYR A 4 -62.16 44.09 4.68
CA TYR A 4 -62.20 43.09 3.61
C TYR A 4 -61.71 43.64 2.27
N PHE A 5 -62.08 44.88 1.94
CA PHE A 5 -61.56 45.58 0.75
C PHE A 5 -60.05 45.88 0.84
N SER A 6 -59.53 46.19 2.03
CA SER A 6 -58.07 46.35 2.23
C SER A 6 -57.31 45.04 2.03
N ILE A 7 -57.83 43.91 2.54
CA ILE A 7 -57.23 42.58 2.34
C ILE A 7 -57.27 42.19 0.85
N LEU A 8 -58.39 42.41 0.15
CA LEU A 8 -58.48 42.16 -1.29
C LEU A 8 -57.51 43.02 -2.11
N LYS A 9 -57.29 44.29 -1.71
CA LYS A 9 -56.24 45.13 -2.30
C LYS A 9 -54.84 44.56 -2.07
N LEU A 10 -54.54 44.12 -0.84
CA LEU A 10 -53.21 43.58 -0.50
C LEU A 10 -52.90 42.31 -1.29
N ILE A 11 -53.85 41.38 -1.40
CA ILE A 11 -53.72 40.15 -2.21
C ILE A 11 -53.49 40.49 -3.68
N ASN A 12 -54.21 41.47 -4.24
CA ASN A 12 -54.00 41.92 -5.62
C ASN A 12 -52.62 42.57 -5.84
N ILE A 13 -52.08 43.27 -4.84
CA ILE A 13 -50.73 43.84 -4.90
C ILE A 13 -49.68 42.73 -4.88
N VAL A 14 -49.76 41.78 -3.95
CA VAL A 14 -48.84 40.64 -3.86
C VAL A 14 -48.87 39.78 -5.13
N SER A 15 -50.08 39.51 -5.67
CA SER A 15 -50.25 38.79 -6.94
C SER A 15 -49.57 39.52 -8.12
N LYS A 16 -49.73 40.84 -8.24
CA LYS A 16 -49.03 41.64 -9.26
C LYS A 16 -47.51 41.62 -9.10
N ILE A 17 -47.00 41.70 -7.87
CA ILE A 17 -45.56 41.61 -7.59
C ILE A 17 -45.02 40.23 -8.01
N LEU A 18 -45.75 39.15 -7.69
CA LEU A 18 -45.37 37.78 -8.08
C LEU A 18 -45.32 37.60 -9.60
N VAL A 19 -46.31 38.14 -10.33
CA VAL A 19 -46.34 38.13 -11.80
C VAL A 19 -45.19 38.95 -12.40
N ILE A 20 -44.84 40.10 -11.81
CA ILE A 20 -43.69 40.91 -12.23
C ILE A 20 -42.38 40.14 -12.00
N MET A 21 -42.22 39.49 -10.85
CA MET A 21 -41.05 38.64 -10.54
C MET A 21 -40.91 37.48 -11.52
N LEU A 22 -42.00 36.74 -11.80
CA LEU A 22 -42.04 35.67 -12.81
C LEU A 22 -41.70 36.18 -14.22
N HIS A 23 -42.15 37.38 -14.58
CA HIS A 23 -41.80 38.01 -15.86
C HIS A 23 -40.32 38.44 -15.89
N PHE A 24 -39.76 38.92 -14.78
CA PHE A 24 -38.34 39.25 -14.66
C PHE A 24 -37.44 38.01 -14.76
N ILE A 25 -37.82 36.91 -14.10
CA ILE A 25 -37.12 35.62 -14.18
C ILE A 25 -37.19 35.06 -15.61
N LYS A 26 -38.35 35.10 -16.27
CA LYS A 26 -38.46 34.76 -17.70
C LYS A 26 -37.59 35.66 -18.57
N LYS A 27 -37.51 36.97 -18.28
CA LYS A 27 -36.67 37.90 -19.05
C LYS A 27 -35.17 37.63 -18.86
N LEU A 28 -34.74 37.27 -17.64
CA LEU A 28 -33.38 36.81 -17.35
C LEU A 28 -33.03 35.52 -18.10
N LEU A 29 -33.91 34.51 -18.08
CA LEU A 29 -33.74 33.27 -18.84
C LEU A 29 -33.69 33.55 -20.36
N ILE A 30 -34.57 34.39 -20.88
CA ILE A 30 -34.56 34.79 -22.30
C ILE A 30 -33.27 35.54 -22.66
N VAL A 31 -32.75 36.42 -21.80
CA VAL A 31 -31.47 37.11 -22.03
C VAL A 31 -30.30 36.13 -22.02
N LYS A 32 -30.27 35.17 -21.09
CA LYS A 32 -29.23 34.12 -21.04
C LYS A 32 -29.23 33.29 -22.34
N ASN A 33 -30.37 32.73 -22.72
CA ASN A 33 -30.54 31.96 -23.95
C ASN A 33 -30.32 32.77 -25.23
N LYS A 34 -30.39 34.11 -25.19
CA LYS A 34 -30.13 34.98 -26.36
C LYS A 34 -28.66 35.37 -26.50
N HIS A 35 -27.88 35.35 -25.42
CA HIS A 35 -26.41 35.43 -25.51
C HIS A 35 -25.78 34.12 -26.01
N GLU A 36 -26.39 32.98 -25.73
CA GLU A 36 -26.00 31.67 -26.29
C GLU A 36 -26.30 31.51 -27.80
N GLY A 37 -26.92 32.52 -28.44
CA GLY A 37 -27.46 32.41 -29.81
C GLY A 37 -26.73 33.18 -30.92
N ILE A 38 -25.72 34.02 -30.64
CA ILE A 38 -25.08 34.88 -31.66
C ILE A 38 -23.55 34.97 -31.49
N SER A 39 -22.84 33.87 -31.73
CA SER A 39 -21.46 33.86 -32.27
C SER A 39 -21.03 32.46 -32.72
N ALA A 40 -21.91 31.73 -33.43
CA ALA A 40 -21.52 30.49 -34.07
C ALA A 40 -20.63 30.80 -35.29
N ASN A 41 -19.36 30.39 -35.22
CA ASN A 41 -18.25 30.57 -36.17
C ASN A 41 -17.23 31.69 -35.84
N GLU A 42 -16.57 31.59 -34.68
CA GLU A 42 -15.10 31.58 -34.55
C GLU A 42 -14.71 31.09 -33.12
N ASP A 43 -13.50 30.54 -32.95
CA ASP A 43 -12.90 30.07 -31.68
C ASP A 43 -13.71 29.17 -30.72
N SER A 44 -14.23 28.05 -31.23
CA SER A 44 -14.78 26.94 -30.41
C SER A 44 -13.73 26.08 -29.67
N SER A 45 -12.49 26.58 -29.53
CA SER A 45 -11.34 25.85 -28.96
C SER A 45 -11.07 26.15 -27.48
N SER A 46 -11.56 27.27 -26.95
CA SER A 46 -11.10 27.87 -25.67
C SER A 46 -11.75 27.35 -24.38
N LEU A 47 -12.82 26.56 -24.48
CA LEU A 47 -13.60 26.06 -23.34
C LEU A 47 -13.17 24.69 -22.81
N LYS A 48 -12.13 24.05 -23.37
CA LYS A 48 -11.68 22.71 -22.97
C LYS A 48 -10.90 22.64 -21.66
N ASP A 49 -10.34 23.77 -21.21
CA ASP A 49 -9.27 23.77 -20.19
C ASP A 49 -9.72 24.27 -18.80
N TRP A 50 -11.04 24.36 -18.56
CA TRP A 50 -11.61 24.91 -17.32
C TRP A 50 -12.46 23.88 -16.57
N TYR A 51 -12.11 23.60 -15.32
CA TYR A 51 -12.88 22.79 -14.39
C TYR A 51 -13.98 23.61 -13.73
N ILE A 52 -15.17 23.05 -13.60
CA ILE A 52 -16.29 23.67 -12.87
C ILE A 52 -16.20 23.22 -11.39
N PRO A 53 -16.28 24.14 -10.40
CA PRO A 53 -16.37 23.77 -8.98
C PRO A 53 -17.59 22.90 -8.70
N LYS A 54 -17.45 22.01 -7.71
CA LYS A 54 -18.48 21.05 -7.31
C LYS A 54 -18.72 21.12 -5.80
N SER A 55 -19.93 20.77 -5.39
CA SER A 55 -20.28 20.58 -3.97
C SER A 55 -19.61 19.34 -3.38
N ALA A 56 -19.46 19.29 -2.05
CA ALA A 56 -18.99 18.10 -1.35
C ALA A 56 -19.78 16.85 -1.75
N THR A 57 -21.11 16.97 -1.89
CA THR A 57 -22.00 15.88 -2.29
C THR A 57 -21.62 15.28 -3.63
N GLU A 58 -21.38 16.10 -4.65
CA GLU A 58 -20.98 15.64 -5.99
C GLU A 58 -19.56 15.08 -6.03
N LEU A 59 -18.63 15.68 -5.26
CA LEU A 59 -17.24 15.24 -5.19
C LEU A 59 -17.09 13.87 -4.51
N LEU A 60 -17.98 13.57 -3.57
CA LEU A 60 -18.04 12.31 -2.82
C LEU A 60 -18.99 11.27 -3.44
N ASP A 61 -19.72 11.60 -4.51
CA ASP A 61 -20.77 10.72 -5.04
C ASP A 61 -20.25 9.43 -5.70
N THR A 62 -18.93 9.31 -5.93
CA THR A 62 -18.35 8.12 -6.56
C THR A 62 -18.52 6.87 -5.69
N PRO A 63 -18.72 5.67 -6.28
CA PRO A 63 -18.83 4.42 -5.50
C PRO A 63 -17.63 4.16 -4.60
N TYR A 64 -16.43 4.54 -5.07
CA TYR A 64 -15.18 4.43 -4.33
C TYR A 64 -15.16 5.30 -3.07
N ARG A 65 -15.44 6.60 -3.21
CA ARG A 65 -15.44 7.56 -2.08
C ARG A 65 -16.53 7.24 -1.08
N LYS A 66 -17.72 6.82 -1.54
CA LYS A 66 -18.79 6.28 -0.69
C LYS A 66 -18.33 5.09 0.15
N LYS A 67 -17.60 4.11 -0.43
CA LYS A 67 -17.07 2.99 0.36
C LYS A 67 -15.95 3.43 1.30
N LEU A 68 -15.03 4.32 0.90
CA LEU A 68 -14.01 4.88 1.81
C LEU A 68 -14.64 5.59 3.03
N ILE A 69 -15.70 6.38 2.83
CA ILE A 69 -16.45 7.03 3.94
C ILE A 69 -17.14 6.00 4.83
N SER A 70 -17.78 4.98 4.25
CA SER A 70 -18.40 3.89 5.01
C SER A 70 -17.38 3.13 5.87
N LEU A 71 -16.14 2.97 5.40
CA LEU A 71 -15.06 2.31 6.13
C LEU A 71 -14.51 3.18 7.26
N ILE A 72 -14.38 4.51 7.06
CA ILE A 72 -14.06 5.46 8.15
C ILE A 72 -15.14 5.35 9.24
N TRP A 73 -16.42 5.39 8.87
CA TRP A 73 -17.54 5.30 9.82
C TRP A 73 -17.52 3.99 10.62
N GLN A 74 -17.34 2.85 9.95
CA GLN A 74 -17.21 1.53 10.59
C GLN A 74 -16.01 1.46 11.55
N ARG A 75 -14.89 2.10 11.22
CA ARG A 75 -13.66 2.09 12.04
C ARG A 75 -13.75 2.96 13.29
N VAL A 76 -14.57 4.01 13.28
CA VAL A 76 -14.76 4.89 14.45
C VAL A 76 -15.90 4.45 15.37
N SER A 77 -16.81 3.59 14.89
CA SER A 77 -17.87 2.93 15.70
C SER A 77 -18.75 3.89 16.52
N ILE A 78 -19.20 4.99 15.91
CA ILE A 78 -20.13 5.97 16.52
C ILE A 78 -21.44 6.09 15.74
N ASP A 79 -22.47 6.68 16.36
CA ASP A 79 -23.74 6.94 15.71
C ASP A 79 -23.62 7.93 14.53
N GLN A 80 -24.59 7.88 13.62
CA GLN A 80 -24.59 8.71 12.40
C GLN A 80 -24.60 10.22 12.68
N GLN A 81 -25.21 10.69 13.78
CA GLN A 81 -25.30 12.13 14.07
C GLN A 81 -23.94 12.66 14.53
N ARG A 82 -23.25 11.92 15.41
CA ARG A 82 -21.86 12.24 15.78
C ARG A 82 -20.89 12.02 14.63
N PHE A 83 -21.08 11.00 13.80
CA PHE A 83 -20.26 10.80 12.60
C PHE A 83 -20.37 11.98 11.63
N ASN A 84 -21.59 12.45 11.37
CA ASN A 84 -21.80 13.61 10.52
C ASN A 84 -21.05 14.84 11.06
N LYS A 85 -21.28 15.18 12.33
CA LYS A 85 -20.72 16.39 12.95
C LYS A 85 -19.20 16.36 13.17
N LEU A 86 -18.64 15.20 13.53
CA LEU A 86 -17.21 15.08 13.82
C LEU A 86 -16.36 14.74 12.60
N TYR A 87 -16.91 14.04 11.60
CA TYR A 87 -16.14 13.53 10.45
C TYR A 87 -16.66 14.05 9.11
N MET A 88 -17.97 13.97 8.81
CA MET A 88 -18.47 14.43 7.51
C MET A 88 -18.32 15.93 7.31
N ASP A 89 -18.58 16.77 8.31
CA ASP A 89 -18.42 18.22 8.17
C ASP A 89 -16.95 18.59 7.83
N VAL A 90 -15.99 17.88 8.44
CA VAL A 90 -14.55 18.04 8.17
C VAL A 90 -14.17 17.52 6.78
N ILE A 91 -14.68 16.35 6.38
CA ILE A 91 -14.47 15.78 5.04
C ILE A 91 -15.08 16.68 3.95
N ASN A 92 -16.29 17.22 4.18
CA ASN A 92 -16.99 18.11 3.25
C ASN A 92 -16.19 19.40 3.03
N ASN A 93 -15.74 20.05 4.12
CA ASN A 93 -14.88 21.24 4.03
C ASN A 93 -13.57 20.95 3.29
N TYR A 94 -12.94 19.80 3.56
CA TYR A 94 -11.73 19.36 2.87
C TYR A 94 -11.95 19.20 1.36
N VAL A 95 -12.96 18.44 0.94
CA VAL A 95 -13.20 18.20 -0.50
C VAL A 95 -13.62 19.45 -1.25
N GLU A 96 -14.40 20.36 -0.65
CA GLU A 96 -14.75 21.63 -1.31
C GLU A 96 -13.59 22.59 -1.47
N ILE A 97 -12.51 22.40 -0.70
CA ILE A 97 -11.24 23.12 -0.87
C ILE A 97 -10.37 22.43 -1.93
N VAL A 98 -10.13 21.11 -1.83
CA VAL A 98 -9.22 20.43 -2.77
C VAL A 98 -9.84 20.13 -4.14
N GLN A 99 -11.18 20.18 -4.27
CA GLN A 99 -11.93 20.07 -5.51
C GLN A 99 -11.45 18.90 -6.41
N LEU A 100 -11.00 19.20 -7.63
CA LEU A 100 -10.49 18.21 -8.59
C LEU A 100 -8.96 18.26 -8.73
N LEU A 101 -8.25 18.75 -7.70
CA LEU A 101 -6.79 18.81 -7.72
C LEU A 101 -6.16 17.40 -7.57
N PRO A 102 -5.05 17.13 -8.28
CA PRO A 102 -4.20 15.96 -8.04
C PRO A 102 -3.37 16.11 -6.76
N ALA A 103 -2.98 14.99 -6.14
CA ALA A 103 -2.11 15.00 -4.95
C ALA A 103 -0.62 15.13 -5.31
N SER A 104 -0.23 14.73 -6.53
CA SER A 104 1.16 14.71 -6.99
C SER A 104 1.28 15.01 -8.49
N GLU A 105 2.44 15.50 -8.93
CA GLU A 105 2.65 15.84 -10.35
C GLU A 105 2.91 14.62 -11.25
N ALA A 106 3.52 13.55 -10.71
CA ALA A 106 4.00 12.41 -11.49
C ALA A 106 3.91 11.05 -10.77
N HIS A 107 3.34 10.98 -9.56
CA HIS A 107 3.27 9.76 -8.74
C HIS A 107 1.85 9.20 -8.71
N HIS A 108 1.55 8.31 -7.75
CA HIS A 108 0.17 7.93 -7.46
C HIS A 108 -0.68 9.16 -7.09
N HIS A 109 -2.00 9.09 -7.33
CA HIS A 109 -2.95 10.21 -7.18
C HIS A 109 -2.63 11.48 -8.01
N SER A 110 -1.87 11.36 -9.11
CA SER A 110 -1.61 12.46 -10.06
C SER A 110 -2.77 12.75 -11.03
N TYR A 111 -3.85 11.98 -10.95
CA TYR A 111 -5.06 12.18 -11.75
C TYR A 111 -6.01 13.22 -11.13
N ILE A 112 -6.98 13.67 -11.95
CA ILE A 112 -7.97 14.71 -11.61
C ILE A 112 -8.79 14.28 -10.38
N GLY A 113 -8.71 15.06 -9.30
CA GLY A 113 -9.35 14.79 -8.02
C GLY A 113 -8.65 13.75 -7.14
N GLY A 114 -7.43 13.34 -7.48
CA GLY A 114 -6.66 12.37 -6.71
C GLY A 114 -6.33 12.81 -5.28
N MET A 115 -6.31 14.12 -4.99
CA MET A 115 -6.14 14.64 -3.63
C MET A 115 -7.26 14.15 -2.68
N ILE A 116 -8.50 14.06 -3.16
CA ILE A 116 -9.63 13.54 -2.36
C ILE A 116 -9.43 12.07 -2.02
N ASP A 117 -9.03 11.26 -3.01
CA ASP A 117 -8.86 9.83 -2.82
C ASP A 117 -7.68 9.55 -1.87
N HIS A 118 -6.54 10.22 -2.07
CA HIS A 118 -5.36 10.16 -1.19
C HIS A 118 -5.73 10.44 0.27
N GLY A 119 -6.38 11.58 0.55
CA GLY A 119 -6.77 11.96 1.92
C GLY A 119 -7.72 10.95 2.58
N LEU A 120 -8.67 10.37 1.83
CA LEU A 120 -9.61 9.37 2.33
C LEU A 120 -8.98 7.96 2.46
N GLU A 121 -8.01 7.60 1.63
CA GLU A 121 -7.24 6.37 1.75
C GLU A 121 -6.30 6.42 2.97
N VAL A 122 -5.51 7.49 3.09
CA VAL A 122 -4.63 7.72 4.26
C VAL A 122 -5.45 7.77 5.55
N ALA A 123 -6.63 8.40 5.58
CA ALA A 123 -7.51 8.38 6.75
C ALA A 123 -7.97 6.97 7.13
N ASN A 124 -8.29 6.10 6.16
CA ASN A 124 -8.65 4.71 6.42
C ASN A 124 -7.47 3.86 6.92
N TYR A 125 -6.30 3.99 6.30
CA TYR A 125 -5.08 3.29 6.76
C TYR A 125 -4.65 3.77 8.15
N ALA A 126 -4.72 5.07 8.41
CA ALA A 126 -4.37 5.66 9.70
C ALA A 126 -5.33 5.22 10.81
N LEU A 127 -6.65 5.15 10.55
CA LEU A 127 -7.60 4.56 11.50
C LEU A 127 -7.34 3.07 11.74
N LYS A 128 -7.00 2.29 10.71
CA LYS A 128 -6.65 0.86 10.85
C LYS A 128 -5.40 0.67 11.68
N LEU A 129 -4.37 1.50 11.48
CA LEU A 129 -3.17 1.51 12.32
C LEU A 129 -3.51 1.93 13.76
N ARG A 130 -4.29 3.00 13.95
CA ARG A 130 -4.70 3.50 15.27
C ARG A 130 -5.44 2.46 16.12
N GLN A 131 -6.06 1.44 15.54
CA GLN A 131 -6.65 0.32 16.30
C GLN A 131 -5.60 -0.49 17.10
N SER A 132 -4.33 -0.49 16.72
CA SER A 132 -3.26 -1.24 17.41
C SER A 132 -2.43 -0.41 18.39
N TYR A 133 -2.79 0.85 18.68
CA TYR A 133 -2.10 1.70 19.65
C TYR A 133 -2.98 1.96 20.87
N LEU A 134 -2.44 1.74 22.06
CA LEU A 134 -3.02 2.22 23.31
C LEU A 134 -2.63 3.70 23.46
N LEU A 135 -3.63 4.60 23.43
CA LEU A 135 -3.43 6.05 23.36
C LEU A 135 -4.09 6.72 24.57
N GLY A 136 -3.25 7.14 25.51
CA GLY A 136 -3.62 7.73 26.80
C GLY A 136 -2.70 7.23 27.91
N ASP A 137 -2.43 8.07 28.92
CA ASP A 137 -1.39 7.80 29.93
C ASP A 137 -1.78 6.70 30.93
N ASN A 138 -3.09 6.50 31.16
CA ASN A 138 -3.64 5.57 32.14
C ASN A 138 -4.85 4.79 31.59
N ALA A 139 -5.14 3.64 32.18
CA ALA A 139 -6.22 2.75 31.73
C ALA A 139 -7.63 3.39 31.74
N GLU A 140 -7.89 4.36 32.63
CA GLU A 140 -9.15 5.11 32.68
C GLU A 140 -9.25 6.20 31.59
N ASP A 141 -8.11 6.74 31.14
CA ASP A 141 -8.04 7.76 30.10
C ASP A 141 -8.16 7.19 28.70
N ILE A 142 -7.62 5.98 28.45
CA ILE A 142 -7.64 5.37 27.11
C ILE A 142 -9.05 5.33 26.49
N PRO A 143 -10.12 4.86 27.17
CA PRO A 143 -11.48 4.90 26.64
C PRO A 143 -12.03 6.33 26.48
N ARG A 144 -11.68 7.24 27.41
CA ARG A 144 -12.14 8.63 27.43
C ARG A 144 -11.57 9.43 26.26
N GLN A 145 -10.29 9.24 25.95
CA GLN A 145 -9.59 9.95 24.88
C GLN A 145 -9.71 9.25 23.51
N ALA A 146 -10.11 7.96 23.48
CA ALA A 146 -10.14 7.14 22.26
C ALA A 146 -10.81 7.83 21.05
N GLN A 147 -11.99 8.44 21.24
CA GLN A 147 -12.72 9.12 20.17
C GLN A 147 -12.00 10.39 19.67
N ALA A 148 -11.35 11.13 20.57
CA ALA A 148 -10.57 12.32 20.22
C ALA A 148 -9.32 11.93 19.43
N TRP A 149 -8.62 10.85 19.83
CA TRP A 149 -7.48 10.31 19.08
C TRP A 149 -7.89 9.80 17.69
N SER A 150 -9.02 9.08 17.56
CA SER A 150 -9.56 8.68 16.24
C SER A 150 -9.87 9.89 15.35
N ALA A 151 -10.46 10.95 15.92
CA ALA A 151 -10.78 12.17 15.18
C ALA A 151 -9.51 12.91 14.73
N ALA A 152 -8.56 13.13 15.64
CA ALA A 152 -7.27 13.77 15.33
C ALA A 152 -6.46 12.98 14.29
N VAL A 153 -6.57 11.64 14.26
CA VAL A 153 -5.99 10.80 13.21
C VAL A 153 -6.63 11.06 11.85
N VAL A 154 -7.96 11.13 11.74
CA VAL A 154 -8.61 11.48 10.46
C VAL A 154 -8.29 12.92 10.07
N TYR A 155 -8.31 13.87 11.00
CA TYR A 155 -8.02 15.28 10.72
C TYR A 155 -6.57 15.46 10.26
N GLY A 156 -5.62 14.78 10.91
CA GLY A 156 -4.21 14.75 10.50
C GLY A 156 -4.02 14.11 9.13
N ALA A 157 -4.73 13.03 8.83
CA ALA A 157 -4.70 12.40 7.51
C ALA A 157 -5.26 13.31 6.39
N LEU A 158 -6.28 14.13 6.65
CA LEU A 158 -6.78 15.12 5.70
C LEU A 158 -5.85 16.35 5.59
N LEU A 159 -5.17 16.73 6.68
CA LEU A 159 -4.34 17.94 6.72
C LEU A 159 -2.87 17.73 6.30
N HIS A 160 -2.30 16.51 6.34
CA HIS A 160 -0.86 16.30 6.09
C HIS A 160 -0.39 16.90 4.75
N ASP A 161 -1.22 16.74 3.71
CA ASP A 161 -0.92 17.15 2.34
C ASP A 161 -1.59 18.46 1.90
N ILE A 162 -2.47 19.07 2.73
CA ILE A 162 -3.23 20.26 2.31
C ILE A 162 -2.31 21.45 1.96
N GLY A 163 -1.12 21.52 2.58
CA GLY A 163 -0.11 22.53 2.27
C GLY A 163 0.30 22.55 0.80
N LYS A 164 0.23 21.42 0.08
CA LYS A 164 0.49 21.36 -1.38
C LYS A 164 -0.48 22.24 -2.17
N VAL A 165 -1.73 22.34 -1.73
CA VAL A 165 -2.75 23.25 -2.30
C VAL A 165 -2.48 24.72 -1.97
N VAL A 166 -1.78 24.98 -0.85
CA VAL A 166 -1.38 26.34 -0.41
C VAL A 166 -0.16 26.84 -1.18
N VAL A 167 0.88 26.01 -1.34
CA VAL A 167 2.20 26.46 -1.84
C VAL A 167 2.69 25.80 -3.14
N ASP A 168 2.31 24.58 -3.48
CA ASP A 168 2.86 23.86 -4.65
C ASP A 168 2.03 24.04 -5.93
N VAL A 169 0.71 24.21 -5.78
CA VAL A 169 -0.23 24.44 -6.89
C VAL A 169 -0.46 25.94 -7.09
N HIS A 170 -0.58 26.38 -8.35
CA HIS A 170 -1.13 27.67 -8.75
C HIS A 170 -2.52 27.43 -9.38
N VAL A 171 -3.53 28.13 -8.87
CA VAL A 171 -4.91 28.03 -9.38
C VAL A 171 -5.38 29.40 -9.85
N GLU A 172 -5.92 29.44 -11.06
CA GLU A 172 -6.44 30.63 -11.73
C GLU A 172 -7.93 30.42 -12.00
N MET A 173 -8.76 31.43 -11.73
CA MET A 173 -10.20 31.44 -12.02
C MET A 173 -10.47 32.14 -13.35
N ASN A 174 -11.63 31.87 -13.96
CA ASN A 174 -11.97 32.39 -15.29
C ASN A 174 -12.23 33.91 -15.36
N ASP A 175 -12.16 34.61 -14.22
CA ASP A 175 -12.13 36.08 -14.12
C ASP A 175 -10.69 36.65 -14.13
N GLY A 176 -9.68 35.79 -14.31
CA GLY A 176 -8.26 36.14 -14.33
C GLY A 176 -7.62 36.29 -12.95
N LYS A 177 -8.33 36.00 -11.84
CA LYS A 177 -7.76 36.08 -10.50
C LYS A 177 -7.12 34.76 -10.06
N ILE A 178 -6.03 34.90 -9.29
CA ILE A 178 -5.41 33.79 -8.56
C ILE A 178 -6.30 33.44 -7.37
N TRP A 179 -6.66 32.16 -7.22
CA TRP A 179 -7.38 31.67 -6.04
C TRP A 179 -6.41 31.44 -4.87
N TYR A 180 -6.92 31.65 -3.65
CA TYR A 180 -6.18 31.46 -2.41
C TYR A 180 -7.03 30.62 -1.44
N PRO A 181 -6.67 29.36 -1.15
CA PRO A 181 -7.54 28.42 -0.41
C PRO A 181 -7.92 28.92 1.00
N TRP A 182 -7.06 29.71 1.62
CA TRP A 182 -7.30 30.32 2.94
C TRP A 182 -8.28 31.50 2.93
N LYS A 183 -8.66 32.03 1.75
CA LYS A 183 -9.62 33.15 1.63
C LYS A 183 -11.05 32.68 1.32
N SER A 184 -11.22 31.73 0.41
CA SER A 184 -12.54 31.27 -0.06
C SER A 184 -12.48 29.84 -0.61
N ASN A 185 -13.64 29.22 -0.81
CA ASN A 185 -13.77 28.07 -1.72
C ASN A 185 -13.64 28.57 -3.18
N LEU A 186 -13.60 27.65 -4.15
CA LEU A 186 -13.71 27.98 -5.57
C LEU A 186 -15.20 28.12 -5.94
N ASP A 187 -15.61 29.29 -6.41
CA ASP A 187 -16.97 29.62 -6.85
C ASP A 187 -17.09 29.86 -8.36
N LEU A 188 -15.96 30.04 -9.05
CA LEU A 188 -15.83 30.22 -10.50
C LEU A 188 -15.11 29.04 -11.17
N PRO A 189 -15.37 28.78 -12.47
CA PRO A 189 -14.56 27.86 -13.26
C PRO A 189 -13.07 28.17 -13.17
N TYR A 190 -12.25 27.15 -12.97
CA TYR A 190 -10.83 27.28 -12.64
C TYR A 190 -9.94 26.35 -13.44
N ARG A 191 -8.67 26.72 -13.55
CA ARG A 191 -7.59 25.88 -14.07
C ARG A 191 -6.42 25.89 -13.08
N PHE A 192 -5.61 24.85 -13.10
CA PHE A 192 -4.48 24.73 -12.19
C PHE A 192 -3.22 24.28 -12.92
N ASN A 193 -2.08 24.73 -12.42
CA ASN A 193 -0.75 24.29 -12.86
C ASN A 193 0.13 24.11 -11.62
N TYR A 194 1.05 23.16 -11.66
CA TYR A 194 2.11 23.09 -10.66
C TYR A 194 3.08 24.26 -10.81
N LYS A 195 3.52 24.83 -9.70
CA LYS A 195 4.66 25.78 -9.71
C LYS A 195 5.93 25.02 -10.06
N LYS A 196 6.88 25.70 -10.72
CA LYS A 196 8.16 25.10 -11.11
C LYS A 196 9.19 25.19 -10.00
N ASP A 197 9.30 26.37 -9.38
CA ASP A 197 10.23 26.69 -8.30
C ASP A 197 9.58 26.36 -6.94
N ARG A 198 9.39 25.07 -6.66
CA ARG A 198 8.75 24.59 -5.41
C ARG A 198 9.75 24.41 -4.29
N ASP A 199 9.46 24.99 -3.14
CA ASP A 199 10.11 24.66 -1.88
C ASP A 199 9.33 23.53 -1.17
N TYR A 200 9.81 22.30 -1.34
CA TYR A 200 9.21 21.12 -0.71
C TYR A 200 9.31 21.13 0.82
N SER A 201 10.16 21.97 1.43
CA SER A 201 10.19 22.13 2.90
C SER A 201 9.06 23.01 3.43
N LEU A 202 8.38 23.76 2.56
CA LEU A 202 7.36 24.73 2.95
C LEU A 202 5.95 24.12 3.08
N HIS A 203 5.58 23.12 2.26
CA HIS A 203 4.23 22.55 2.33
C HIS A 203 3.87 21.86 3.67
N PRO A 204 4.77 21.16 4.39
CA PRO A 204 4.41 20.56 5.67
C PRO A 204 3.99 21.61 6.72
N SER A 205 4.66 22.77 6.72
CA SER A 205 4.34 23.91 7.60
C SER A 205 3.13 24.72 7.11
N ALA A 206 2.89 24.77 5.79
CA ALA A 206 1.78 25.51 5.19
C ALA A 206 0.40 24.90 5.53
N GLY A 207 0.34 23.62 5.94
CA GLY A 207 -0.90 22.95 6.36
C GLY A 207 -1.62 23.67 7.51
N ALA A 208 -0.88 24.28 8.44
CA ALA A 208 -1.41 24.96 9.61
C ALA A 208 -2.37 26.12 9.26
N LEU A 209 -2.16 26.78 8.11
CA LEU A 209 -3.02 27.86 7.62
C LEU A 209 -4.45 27.38 7.29
N MET A 210 -4.62 26.08 7.04
CA MET A 210 -5.87 25.48 6.58
C MET A 210 -6.69 24.82 7.70
N ILE A 211 -6.17 24.69 8.92
CA ILE A 211 -6.87 24.07 10.06
C ILE A 211 -8.26 24.70 10.25
N LYS A 212 -8.33 26.03 10.36
CA LYS A 212 -9.57 26.81 10.56
C LYS A 212 -10.48 26.90 9.32
N ARG A 213 -10.06 26.34 8.18
CA ARG A 213 -10.86 26.24 6.95
C ARG A 213 -11.47 24.85 6.78
N ILE A 214 -10.92 23.83 7.45
CA ILE A 214 -11.34 22.42 7.32
C ILE A 214 -12.03 21.92 8.59
N LEU A 215 -11.49 22.21 9.78
CA LEU A 215 -12.11 21.82 11.05
C LEU A 215 -13.09 22.91 11.53
N PRO A 216 -14.36 22.56 11.83
CA PRO A 216 -15.28 23.45 12.54
C PRO A 216 -14.76 23.86 13.92
N ASP A 217 -15.14 25.05 14.38
CA ASP A 217 -14.77 25.61 15.68
C ASP A 217 -15.07 24.67 16.85
N GLU A 218 -16.18 23.95 16.80
CA GLU A 218 -16.56 22.95 17.82
C GLU A 218 -15.58 21.76 17.86
N SER A 219 -15.05 21.33 16.72
CA SER A 219 -14.08 20.22 16.63
C SER A 219 -12.72 20.62 17.17
N ILE A 220 -12.27 21.85 16.89
CA ILE A 220 -11.03 22.41 17.45
C ILE A 220 -11.18 22.63 18.96
N THR A 221 -12.31 23.20 19.40
CA THR A 221 -12.61 23.43 20.81
C THR A 221 -12.64 22.10 21.58
N TRP A 222 -13.27 21.07 21.02
CA TRP A 222 -13.30 19.73 21.62
C TRP A 222 -11.90 19.09 21.71
N LEU A 223 -11.09 19.12 20.65
CA LEU A 223 -9.72 18.60 20.71
C LEU A 223 -8.85 19.34 21.74
N SER A 224 -9.05 20.65 21.93
CA SER A 224 -8.31 21.44 22.93
C SER A 224 -8.57 21.01 24.39
N GLN A 225 -9.60 20.20 24.65
CA GLN A 225 -9.85 19.58 25.97
C GLN A 225 -8.89 18.44 26.31
N PHE A 226 -8.02 18.04 25.37
CA PHE A 226 -7.03 16.97 25.51
C PHE A 226 -5.63 17.54 25.21
N PRO A 227 -4.93 18.17 26.18
CA PRO A 227 -3.77 19.03 25.90
C PRO A 227 -2.63 18.38 25.11
N GLU A 228 -2.21 17.17 25.47
CA GLU A 228 -1.11 16.47 24.78
C GLU A 228 -1.49 16.00 23.38
N LEU A 229 -2.74 15.55 23.18
CA LEU A 229 -3.30 15.27 21.85
C LEU A 229 -3.37 16.55 21.00
N PHE A 230 -3.80 17.67 21.56
CA PHE A 230 -3.92 18.93 20.84
C PHE A 230 -2.55 19.51 20.46
N LYS A 231 -1.57 19.43 21.38
CA LYS A 231 -0.14 19.72 21.13
C LYS A 231 0.44 18.85 20.03
N SER A 232 0.20 17.54 20.06
CA SER A 232 0.60 16.58 19.03
C SER A 232 -0.02 16.92 17.66
N PHE A 233 -1.33 17.18 17.63
CA PHE A 233 -2.08 17.55 16.43
C PHE A 233 -1.61 18.88 15.82
N LEU A 234 -1.43 19.93 16.63
CA LEU A 234 -0.92 21.22 16.16
C LEU A 234 0.53 21.12 15.68
N SER A 235 1.36 20.29 16.32
CA SER A 235 2.73 20.02 15.85
C SER A 235 2.72 19.37 14.47
N LEU A 236 1.89 18.33 14.27
CA LEU A 236 1.75 17.64 12.99
C LEU A 236 1.32 18.60 11.87
N CYS A 237 0.27 19.39 12.11
CA CYS A 237 -0.26 20.34 11.12
C CYS A 237 0.70 21.49 10.82
N SER A 238 1.72 21.70 11.66
CA SER A 238 2.75 22.74 11.51
C SER A 238 4.09 22.15 11.02
N GLY A 239 4.09 20.95 10.40
CA GLY A 239 5.28 20.29 9.86
C GLY A 239 6.25 19.68 10.88
N HIS A 240 5.96 19.81 12.18
CA HIS A 240 6.83 19.35 13.27
C HIS A 240 6.51 17.90 13.64
N THR A 241 6.90 16.96 12.76
CA THR A 241 6.65 15.52 12.91
C THR A 241 7.30 14.95 14.18
N GLU A 242 8.44 15.51 14.61
CA GLU A 242 9.20 15.12 15.79
C GLU A 242 8.47 15.45 17.10
N LYS A 243 7.73 16.57 17.13
CA LYS A 243 6.91 16.99 18.29
C LYS A 243 5.51 16.37 18.29
N ALA A 244 5.10 15.81 17.15
CA ALA A 244 3.81 15.15 16.98
C ALA A 244 3.79 13.68 17.43
N GLY A 245 4.95 13.03 17.55
CA GLY A 245 5.10 11.69 18.13
C GLY A 245 4.23 10.63 17.45
N VAL A 246 3.53 9.81 18.25
CA VAL A 246 2.72 8.67 17.78
C VAL A 246 1.67 9.07 16.74
N LEU A 247 1.11 10.28 16.81
CA LEU A 247 0.17 10.76 15.79
C LEU A 247 0.86 10.87 14.42
N SER A 248 2.07 11.43 14.37
CA SER A 248 2.82 11.52 13.12
C SER A 248 3.31 10.17 12.64
N GLU A 249 3.72 9.27 13.54
CA GLU A 249 4.08 7.90 13.21
C GLU A 249 2.92 7.16 12.50
N ILE A 250 1.69 7.30 13.02
CA ILE A 250 0.49 6.72 12.42
C ILE A 250 0.23 7.30 11.01
N ILE A 251 0.34 8.63 10.84
CA ILE A 251 0.11 9.28 9.53
C ILE A 251 1.20 8.92 8.51
N GLN A 252 2.48 8.98 8.88
CA GLN A 252 3.60 8.65 7.99
C GLN A 252 3.53 7.18 7.51
N LYS A 253 3.17 6.24 8.41
CA LYS A 253 2.93 4.85 8.02
C LYS A 253 1.73 4.75 7.06
N ALA A 254 0.62 5.45 7.34
CA ALA A 254 -0.58 5.41 6.51
C ALA A 254 -0.38 5.98 5.09
N ASP A 255 0.37 7.08 4.96
CA ASP A 255 0.79 7.65 3.68
C ASP A 255 1.64 6.66 2.87
N MET A 256 2.67 6.08 3.50
CA MET A 256 3.46 5.01 2.88
C MET A 256 2.61 3.81 2.42
N PHE A 257 1.54 3.46 3.15
CA PHE A 257 0.61 2.40 2.75
C PHE A 257 -0.26 2.76 1.53
N SER A 258 -0.75 4.01 1.39
CA SER A 258 -1.54 4.40 0.21
C SER A 258 -0.70 4.36 -1.06
N VAL A 259 0.55 4.83 -1.00
CA VAL A 259 1.48 4.82 -2.13
C VAL A 259 1.93 3.38 -2.48
N SER A 260 2.28 2.57 -1.49
CA SER A 260 2.88 1.24 -1.74
C SER A 260 1.91 0.17 -2.24
N ASN A 261 0.65 0.19 -1.79
CA ASN A 261 -0.40 -0.73 -2.27
C ASN A 261 -0.62 -0.59 -3.79
N ASN A 262 -0.49 0.63 -4.30
CA ASN A 262 -0.76 0.98 -5.69
C ASN A 262 0.42 0.74 -6.67
N LEU A 263 1.58 0.36 -6.16
CA LEU A 263 2.72 -0.12 -6.97
C LEU A 263 2.65 -1.63 -7.27
N GLY A 264 1.51 -2.29 -6.98
CA GLY A 264 1.33 -3.74 -7.13
C GLY A 264 2.02 -4.56 -6.04
N GLY A 265 2.47 -3.91 -4.96
CA GLY A 265 3.00 -4.56 -3.77
C GLY A 265 1.87 -5.01 -2.86
N ASP A 266 1.66 -6.32 -2.76
CA ASP A 266 0.75 -6.96 -1.80
C ASP A 266 1.02 -6.47 -0.37
N PRO A 267 0.11 -5.69 0.27
CA PRO A 267 0.38 -5.10 1.58
C PRO A 267 0.19 -6.06 2.74
N THR A 268 -0.40 -7.25 2.54
CA THR A 268 -0.26 -8.34 3.53
C THR A 268 1.22 -8.78 3.62
N LYS A 269 1.96 -8.70 2.50
CA LYS A 269 3.42 -8.83 2.43
C LYS A 269 4.18 -7.52 2.69
N ILE A 270 3.53 -6.48 3.21
CA ILE A 270 4.20 -5.34 3.85
C ILE A 270 4.09 -5.49 5.38
N LEU A 271 2.92 -5.90 5.90
CA LEU A 271 2.76 -6.31 7.29
C LEU A 271 3.56 -7.58 7.67
N SER A 272 3.87 -8.45 6.69
CA SER A 272 4.72 -9.64 6.86
C SER A 272 6.05 -9.60 6.08
N LYS A 273 6.43 -8.44 5.51
CA LYS A 273 7.83 -8.25 5.11
C LYS A 273 8.66 -8.08 6.37
N PRO A 274 9.88 -8.66 6.45
CA PRO A 274 10.80 -8.26 7.50
C PRO A 274 11.02 -6.74 7.40
N VAL A 275 10.90 -6.06 8.54
CA VAL A 275 11.30 -4.65 8.72
C VAL A 275 12.68 -4.46 8.06
N SER A 276 12.84 -3.42 7.24
CA SER A 276 14.04 -3.30 6.40
C SER A 276 15.32 -3.34 7.24
N LEU A 277 16.44 -3.85 6.71
CA LEU A 277 17.68 -3.93 7.48
C LEU A 277 18.11 -2.55 7.99
N MET A 278 17.91 -1.50 7.19
CA MET A 278 18.08 -0.10 7.60
C MET A 278 17.18 0.28 8.78
N SER A 279 15.87 0.00 8.70
CA SER A 279 14.92 0.35 9.77
C SER A 279 15.20 -0.45 11.07
N LYS A 280 15.63 -1.72 10.94
CA LYS A 280 16.12 -2.55 12.05
C LYS A 280 17.41 -1.97 12.65
N MET A 281 18.36 -1.56 11.82
CA MET A 281 19.59 -0.89 12.25
C MET A 281 19.28 0.40 13.00
N ILE A 282 18.39 1.27 12.52
CA ILE A 282 18.03 2.52 13.21
C ILE A 282 17.45 2.26 14.61
N VAL A 283 16.57 1.25 14.76
CA VAL A 283 16.04 0.85 16.08
C VAL A 283 17.17 0.35 17.01
N SER A 284 18.07 -0.50 16.50
CA SER A 284 19.23 -0.99 17.25
C SER A 284 20.21 0.12 17.65
N ILE A 285 20.48 1.06 16.74
CA ILE A 285 21.34 2.23 16.94
C ILE A 285 20.80 3.10 18.07
N ARG A 286 19.50 3.43 18.03
CA ARG A 286 18.84 4.25 19.07
C ARG A 286 18.82 3.55 20.42
N TYR A 287 18.44 2.28 20.46
CA TYR A 287 18.48 1.48 21.69
C TYR A 287 19.90 1.46 22.30
N LEU A 288 20.93 1.24 21.48
CA LEU A 288 22.31 1.27 21.96
C LEU A 288 22.67 2.65 22.52
N ILE A 289 22.43 3.72 21.76
CA ILE A 289 22.78 5.10 22.13
C ILE A 289 22.03 5.58 23.39
N GLU A 290 20.79 5.15 23.61
CA GLU A 290 19.97 5.57 24.76
C GLU A 290 20.07 4.62 25.97
N SER A 291 20.56 3.38 25.83
CA SER A 291 20.53 2.36 26.92
C SER A 291 21.83 1.60 27.20
N GLU A 292 22.76 1.48 26.26
CA GLU A 292 23.93 0.56 26.35
C GLU A 292 25.30 1.23 26.12
N LEU A 293 25.33 2.43 25.52
CA LEU A 293 26.56 3.16 25.23
C LEU A 293 26.78 4.27 26.25
N ILE A 294 27.97 4.29 26.85
CA ILE A 294 28.37 5.43 27.69
C ILE A 294 28.80 6.57 26.76
N LEU A 295 27.95 7.61 26.64
CA LEU A 295 28.30 8.87 25.98
C LEU A 295 28.87 9.89 26.98
N ASN A 296 29.80 10.73 26.53
CA ASN A 296 30.37 11.85 27.30
C ASN A 296 30.91 11.45 28.70
N GLY A 297 31.44 10.23 28.82
CA GLY A 297 31.98 9.72 30.08
C GLY A 297 33.32 10.36 30.48
N PRO A 298 33.65 10.44 31.79
CA PRO A 298 34.87 11.09 32.29
C PRO A 298 36.17 10.28 32.08
N LYS A 299 36.10 9.18 31.32
CA LYS A 299 37.18 8.27 30.94
C LYS A 299 36.81 7.62 29.59
N ALA A 300 37.60 6.65 29.12
CA ALA A 300 37.30 5.88 27.91
C ALA A 300 35.81 5.42 27.87
N CYS A 301 35.07 5.98 26.92
CA CYS A 301 33.63 5.83 26.75
C CYS A 301 33.31 5.34 25.31
N ASP A 302 32.07 4.98 25.03
CA ASP A 302 31.70 4.41 23.72
C ASP A 302 31.54 5.48 22.62
N GLY A 303 31.28 6.73 23.02
CA GLY A 303 31.13 7.85 22.11
C GLY A 303 31.00 9.20 22.81
N TRP A 304 30.81 10.24 21.99
CA TRP A 304 30.68 11.62 22.40
C TRP A 304 29.53 12.30 21.66
N PHE A 305 28.80 13.20 22.32
CA PHE A 305 27.77 14.04 21.70
C PHE A 305 28.17 15.50 21.79
N ASP A 306 28.27 16.18 20.64
CA ASP A 306 28.78 17.56 20.54
C ASP A 306 27.69 18.65 20.56
N GLY A 307 26.43 18.26 20.80
CA GLY A 307 25.26 19.13 20.71
C GLY A 307 24.55 19.12 19.35
N LYS A 308 25.10 18.43 18.34
CA LYS A 308 24.50 18.27 16.99
C LYS A 308 24.53 16.83 16.50
N ASP A 309 25.65 16.15 16.68
CA ASP A 309 25.92 14.79 16.20
C ASP A 309 26.50 13.91 17.32
N VAL A 310 26.22 12.61 17.23
CA VAL A 310 26.80 11.58 18.11
C VAL A 310 27.94 10.88 17.38
N TRP A 311 29.14 10.93 17.97
CA TRP A 311 30.37 10.37 17.46
C TRP A 311 30.71 9.09 18.24
N VAL A 312 30.49 7.91 17.64
CA VAL A 312 30.65 6.61 18.29
C VAL A 312 31.91 5.87 17.79
N ILE A 313 32.59 5.12 18.67
CA ILE A 313 33.80 4.36 18.29
C ILE A 313 33.44 3.25 17.29
N SER A 314 33.91 3.41 16.05
CA SER A 314 33.46 2.66 14.87
C SER A 314 33.38 1.15 15.07
N LYS A 315 34.46 0.54 15.61
CA LYS A 315 34.51 -0.91 15.82
C LYS A 315 33.57 -1.38 16.94
N SER A 316 33.71 -0.81 18.15
CA SER A 316 32.88 -1.18 19.31
C SER A 316 31.39 -1.06 19.00
N PHE A 317 31.01 0.06 18.38
CA PHE A 317 29.64 0.33 17.97
C PHE A 317 29.10 -0.69 16.95
N THR A 318 29.88 -0.98 15.89
CA THR A 318 29.45 -1.95 14.86
C THR A 318 29.30 -3.35 15.42
N ASP A 319 30.22 -3.77 16.30
CA ASP A 319 30.20 -5.10 16.91
C ASP A 319 29.04 -5.21 17.94
N LYS A 320 28.77 -4.17 18.74
CA LYS A 320 27.58 -4.06 19.61
C LYS A 320 26.27 -4.08 18.80
N MET A 321 26.18 -3.35 17.69
CA MET A 321 25.01 -3.32 16.81
C MET A 321 24.72 -4.69 16.18
N LYS A 322 25.74 -5.38 15.67
CA LYS A 322 25.59 -6.77 15.20
C LYS A 322 25.07 -7.68 16.29
N ALA A 323 25.64 -7.63 17.50
CA ALA A 323 25.23 -8.47 18.61
C ALA A 323 23.77 -8.23 19.01
N ASN A 324 23.35 -6.97 19.13
CA ASN A 324 21.97 -6.60 19.46
C ASN A 324 20.97 -7.02 18.36
N LEU A 325 21.29 -6.83 17.08
CA LEU A 325 20.44 -7.29 15.97
C LEU A 325 20.31 -8.83 15.96
N LEU A 326 21.41 -9.56 16.16
CA LEU A 326 21.41 -11.03 16.23
C LEU A 326 20.59 -11.55 17.43
N GLN A 327 20.72 -10.93 18.60
CA GLN A 327 19.92 -11.26 19.80
C GLN A 327 18.42 -11.05 19.56
N ASN A 328 18.05 -10.03 18.78
CA ASN A 328 16.67 -9.78 18.35
C ASN A 328 16.23 -10.64 17.14
N GLY A 329 16.93 -11.75 16.86
CA GLY A 329 16.54 -12.75 15.84
C GLY A 329 16.78 -12.31 14.39
N ILE A 330 17.54 -11.24 14.15
CA ILE A 330 17.78 -10.72 12.80
C ILE A 330 19.05 -11.35 12.22
N THR A 331 18.89 -12.26 11.27
CA THR A 331 20.00 -13.01 10.65
C THR A 331 20.51 -12.41 9.34
N ASP A 332 19.77 -11.52 8.69
CA ASP A 332 20.09 -10.91 7.38
C ASP A 332 21.24 -9.86 7.40
N ILE A 333 22.10 -9.87 8.42
CA ILE A 333 23.11 -8.83 8.64
C ILE A 333 24.40 -9.16 7.87
N PRO A 334 25.00 -8.21 7.13
CA PRO A 334 26.32 -8.39 6.56
C PRO A 334 27.38 -8.68 7.63
N THR A 335 28.11 -9.78 7.47
CA THR A 335 29.25 -10.15 8.33
C THR A 335 30.42 -9.16 8.19
N ASP A 336 30.57 -8.58 7.00
CA ASP A 336 31.59 -7.61 6.62
C ASP A 336 31.23 -6.17 7.05
N ASN A 337 32.14 -5.52 7.78
CA ASN A 337 31.97 -4.14 8.25
C ASN A 337 31.91 -3.13 7.10
N ALA A 338 32.63 -3.35 5.98
CA ALA A 338 32.60 -2.42 4.85
C ALA A 338 31.19 -2.32 4.23
N LYS A 339 30.45 -3.44 4.19
CA LYS A 339 29.05 -3.46 3.74
C LYS A 339 28.12 -2.72 4.70
N ILE A 340 28.34 -2.84 6.01
CA ILE A 340 27.59 -2.05 7.01
C ILE A 340 27.89 -0.55 6.85
N PHE A 341 29.15 -0.16 6.70
CA PHE A 341 29.54 1.23 6.48
C PHE A 341 28.94 1.81 5.20
N ASN A 342 28.84 1.01 4.13
CA ASN A 342 28.14 1.41 2.90
C ASN A 342 26.63 1.58 3.13
N ILE A 343 25.96 0.65 3.83
CA ILE A 343 24.52 0.76 4.15
C ILE A 343 24.22 2.00 5.02
N LEU A 344 25.10 2.31 5.98
CA LEU A 344 24.99 3.52 6.82
C LEU A 344 25.18 4.82 6.01
N LYS A 345 26.00 4.80 4.95
CA LYS A 345 26.21 5.94 4.02
C LYS A 345 25.06 6.08 3.00
N GLU A 346 24.65 4.97 2.38
CA GLU A 346 23.62 4.90 1.32
C GLU A 346 22.23 5.31 1.81
N HIS A 347 21.97 5.17 3.11
CA HIS A 347 20.71 5.59 3.74
C HIS A 347 20.86 6.80 4.68
N GLU A 348 21.96 7.55 4.58
CA GLU A 348 22.22 8.79 5.33
C GLU A 348 22.14 8.65 6.88
N ILE A 349 22.28 7.42 7.38
CA ILE A 349 22.26 7.08 8.81
C ILE A 349 23.53 7.60 9.51
N ALA A 350 24.65 7.67 8.76
CA ALA A 350 25.91 8.26 9.21
C ALA A 350 26.43 9.27 8.18
N ILE A 351 26.96 10.39 8.67
CA ILE A 351 27.55 11.45 7.85
C ILE A 351 28.87 10.95 7.27
N ALA A 352 29.01 11.00 5.94
CA ALA A 352 30.23 10.59 5.25
C ALA A 352 31.38 11.60 5.42
N ASN A 353 32.58 11.09 5.63
CA ASN A 353 33.85 11.77 5.50
C ASN A 353 34.35 11.59 4.06
N GLU A 354 34.00 12.51 3.18
CA GLU A 354 34.14 12.37 1.72
C GLU A 354 33.52 11.06 1.23
N ASP A 355 34.33 10.09 0.78
CA ASP A 355 33.84 8.79 0.33
C ASP A 355 33.75 7.72 1.43
N LYS A 356 34.29 7.96 2.63
CA LYS A 356 34.38 6.99 3.73
C LYS A 356 33.34 7.28 4.82
N THR A 357 32.76 6.24 5.43
CA THR A 357 31.85 6.39 6.59
C THR A 357 32.60 6.53 7.94
N ILE A 358 33.94 6.50 7.91
CA ILE A 358 34.80 6.55 9.10
C ILE A 358 35.52 7.90 9.18
N TRP A 359 35.48 8.49 10.37
CA TRP A 359 36.17 9.72 10.73
C TRP A 359 37.37 9.39 11.63
N PRO A 360 38.63 9.55 11.17
CA PRO A 360 39.77 9.58 12.06
C PRO A 360 39.76 10.92 12.81
N CYS A 361 39.61 10.92 14.13
CA CYS A 361 39.53 12.13 14.95
C CYS A 361 40.57 12.12 16.06
N LYS A 362 41.09 13.31 16.38
CA LYS A 362 41.66 13.60 17.69
C LYS A 362 40.52 14.02 18.63
N ILE A 363 40.59 13.61 19.89
CA ILE A 363 39.65 14.03 20.94
C ILE A 363 40.46 14.62 22.10
N GLU A 364 40.08 15.81 22.56
CA GLU A 364 40.71 16.51 23.69
C GLU A 364 39.60 16.94 24.65
N SER A 365 39.63 16.49 25.90
CA SER A 365 38.67 16.88 26.94
C SER A 365 39.18 18.04 27.78
N ASP A 366 38.27 18.90 28.24
CA ASP A 366 38.57 19.98 29.19
C ASP A 366 39.14 19.46 30.52
N GLU A 367 38.91 18.17 30.86
CA GLU A 367 39.50 17.49 32.02
C GLU A 367 40.94 16.98 31.77
N GLY A 368 41.53 17.28 30.61
CA GLY A 368 42.93 16.97 30.26
C GLY A 368 43.17 15.58 29.69
N TRP A 369 42.12 14.78 29.43
CA TRP A 369 42.24 13.53 28.69
C TRP A 369 42.34 13.78 27.18
N ILE A 370 43.32 13.15 26.52
CA ILE A 370 43.56 13.29 25.09
C ILE A 370 43.68 11.91 24.43
N ALA A 371 43.01 11.73 23.30
CA ALA A 371 43.22 10.61 22.38
C ALA A 371 43.67 11.15 21.02
N GLU A 372 44.95 10.96 20.69
CA GLU A 372 45.58 11.51 19.47
C GLU A 372 44.96 10.98 18.16
N ARG A 373 44.41 9.76 18.14
CA ARG A 373 43.71 9.19 16.97
C ARG A 373 42.72 8.10 17.37
N LEU A 374 41.44 8.31 17.08
CA LEU A 374 40.36 7.32 17.18
C LEU A 374 39.56 7.27 15.88
N THR A 375 39.02 6.11 15.52
CA THR A 375 38.13 5.94 14.36
C THR A 375 36.68 5.95 14.79
N LEU A 376 35.97 7.02 14.42
CA LEU A 376 34.60 7.29 14.83
C LEU A 376 33.62 7.14 13.65
N ILE A 377 32.35 6.94 13.95
CA ILE A 377 31.22 7.11 13.03
C ILE A 377 30.41 8.29 13.55
N ARG A 378 30.06 9.23 12.67
CA ARG A 378 29.29 10.43 12.99
C ARG A 378 27.83 10.23 12.62
N ILE A 379 26.95 10.20 13.61
CA ILE A 379 25.52 9.91 13.47
C ILE A 379 24.72 11.19 13.80
N PRO A 380 23.86 11.69 12.90
CA PRO A 380 23.01 12.86 13.18
C PRO A 380 22.13 12.66 14.42
N ALA A 381 21.95 13.67 15.29
CA ALA A 381 21.18 13.49 16.53
C ALA A 381 19.71 13.09 16.32
N ASN A 382 19.09 13.50 15.20
CA ASN A 382 17.74 13.07 14.81
C ASN A 382 17.66 11.59 14.38
N VAL A 383 18.79 11.00 13.98
CA VAL A 383 18.93 9.56 13.75
C VAL A 383 19.25 8.84 15.06
N ALA A 384 20.18 9.39 15.84
CA ALA A 384 20.76 8.79 17.04
C ALA A 384 19.78 8.62 18.22
N PHE A 385 18.83 9.55 18.41
CA PHE A 385 17.88 9.55 19.53
C PHE A 385 16.44 9.38 19.05
N HIS A 386 15.55 8.87 19.92
CA HIS A 386 14.09 8.93 19.68
C HIS A 386 13.54 10.34 19.87
N ASN A 387 14.11 11.09 20.82
CA ASN A 387 13.82 12.50 21.06
C ASN A 387 15.13 13.18 21.50
N ILE A 388 15.46 14.35 20.95
CA ILE A 388 16.71 15.05 21.26
C ILE A 388 16.78 15.55 22.71
N THR A 389 15.66 15.58 23.45
CA THR A 389 15.67 15.80 24.91
C THR A 389 16.24 14.62 25.71
N ASN A 390 16.43 13.46 25.09
CA ASN A 390 17.11 12.30 25.68
C ASN A 390 18.63 12.38 25.53
N ALA A 391 19.15 13.32 24.72
CA ALA A 391 20.57 13.49 24.52
C ALA A 391 21.25 13.98 25.81
N PRO A 392 22.48 13.53 26.12
CA PRO A 392 23.22 14.03 27.27
C PRO A 392 23.63 15.49 27.07
N GLU A 393 24.04 16.16 28.16
CA GLU A 393 24.72 17.46 28.06
C GLU A 393 25.91 17.39 27.08
N PRO A 394 26.11 18.39 26.20
CA PRO A 394 27.17 18.38 25.20
C PRO A 394 28.58 18.18 25.80
N PHE A 395 29.44 17.53 25.03
CA PHE A 395 30.79 17.19 25.45
C PHE A 395 31.63 18.43 25.77
N LYS A 396 32.35 18.38 26.90
CA LYS A 396 33.26 19.43 27.37
C LYS A 396 34.68 19.11 26.89
N GLY A 397 34.93 19.53 25.65
CA GLY A 397 36.15 19.27 24.90
C GLY A 397 35.96 19.48 23.40
N SER A 398 36.98 19.12 22.62
CA SER A 398 36.98 19.19 21.16
C SER A 398 37.03 17.79 20.53
N ILE A 399 36.32 17.62 19.41
CA ILE A 399 36.42 16.47 18.51
C ILE A 399 36.91 17.03 17.18
N THR A 400 38.16 16.77 16.83
CA THR A 400 38.81 17.37 15.66
C THR A 400 39.10 16.29 14.62
N PRO A 401 38.41 16.29 13.46
CA PRO A 401 38.76 15.43 12.33
C PRO A 401 40.22 15.63 11.90
N LEU A 402 40.94 14.53 11.75
CA LEU A 402 42.30 14.49 11.23
C LEU A 402 42.22 14.31 9.72
N LEU A 403 42.87 15.20 8.98
CA LEU A 403 43.12 14.98 7.55
C LEU A 403 44.02 13.74 7.39
N GLU A 404 43.72 12.90 6.40
CA GLU A 404 44.60 11.78 6.05
C GLU A 404 45.84 12.33 5.31
N ALA A 405 46.98 12.34 6.01
CA ALA A 405 48.28 12.41 5.35
C ALA A 405 48.61 11.03 4.73
N ASP A 406 49.31 11.03 3.60
CA ASP A 406 49.67 9.82 2.85
C ASP A 406 50.64 8.90 3.63
N ASP A 407 50.10 7.91 4.33
CA ASP A 407 50.86 6.75 4.85
C ASP A 407 50.54 5.49 4.03
N LEU A 408 51.00 5.49 2.78
CA LEU A 408 51.15 4.26 2.00
C LEU A 408 52.27 3.42 2.61
N ASN A 409 51.94 2.29 3.26
CA ASN A 409 52.63 0.98 3.11
C ASN A 409 52.19 -0.05 4.17
N SER A 410 51.26 -0.96 3.81
CA SER A 410 51.38 -2.42 4.06
C SER A 410 50.12 -3.21 3.69
N ILE A 411 50.12 -3.80 2.49
CA ILE A 411 49.64 -5.16 2.15
C ILE A 411 50.03 -5.41 0.67
N PRO A 412 50.57 -6.59 0.28
CA PRO A 412 51.06 -6.81 -1.09
C PRO A 412 49.95 -7.00 -2.14
N ASP A 413 50.34 -6.80 -3.41
CA ASP A 413 49.50 -6.90 -4.61
C ASP A 413 48.81 -8.25 -4.82
N ASN A 414 47.64 -8.23 -5.49
CA ASN A 414 47.59 -8.78 -6.86
C ASN A 414 46.35 -8.43 -7.71
N ILE A 415 46.62 -8.24 -9.01
CA ILE A 415 45.74 -8.46 -10.19
C ILE A 415 44.59 -7.46 -10.45
N SER A 416 44.97 -6.41 -11.19
CA SER A 416 44.44 -6.02 -12.52
C SER A 416 42.98 -5.58 -12.71
N THR A 417 42.87 -4.27 -12.94
CA THR A 417 41.81 -3.54 -13.67
C THR A 417 41.51 -4.01 -15.11
N LYS A 418 40.25 -3.81 -15.54
CA LYS A 418 39.79 -3.22 -16.84
C LYS A 418 38.27 -2.94 -16.71
N GLN A 419 37.71 -1.74 -16.92
CA GLN A 419 37.65 -0.88 -18.12
C GLN A 419 36.96 -1.53 -19.35
N VAL A 420 35.99 -0.93 -20.06
CA VAL A 420 35.22 0.34 -19.83
C VAL A 420 34.00 0.41 -20.77
N LYS A 421 32.94 1.21 -20.44
CA LYS A 421 31.84 1.69 -21.32
C LYS A 421 30.86 0.63 -21.91
N ASP A 422 29.70 0.98 -22.53
CA ASP A 422 29.21 2.27 -23.08
C ASP A 422 27.69 2.50 -22.90
N GLU A 423 27.19 3.68 -23.31
CA GLU A 423 25.77 4.10 -23.23
C GLU A 423 24.84 3.52 -24.31
N SER A 424 23.51 3.47 -24.05
CA SER A 424 22.48 3.79 -25.06
C SER A 424 21.08 4.03 -24.43
N LYS A 425 20.26 4.85 -25.09
CA LYS A 425 18.87 5.20 -24.73
C LYS A 425 17.87 4.39 -25.58
N LEU A 426 16.59 4.30 -25.17
CA LEU A 426 15.43 4.77 -25.97
C LEU A 426 14.05 4.49 -25.34
N ASN A 427 13.18 5.51 -25.44
CA ASN A 427 11.71 5.55 -25.55
C ASN A 427 10.78 4.64 -24.71
N ILE A 428 9.79 5.31 -24.09
CA ILE A 428 8.52 4.74 -23.61
C ILE A 428 7.40 5.21 -24.55
N ALA A 429 6.44 4.34 -24.86
CA ALA A 429 5.20 4.69 -25.54
C ALA A 429 4.02 4.72 -24.55
N SER A 430 3.03 5.59 -24.77
CA SER A 430 1.93 5.85 -23.85
C SER A 430 0.68 5.03 -24.16
N GLU A 431 0.18 4.27 -23.18
CA GLU A 431 -1.19 3.73 -23.15
C GLU A 431 -2.11 4.61 -22.28
N SER A 432 -3.42 4.58 -22.52
CA SER A 432 -4.41 5.48 -21.94
C SER A 432 -4.66 5.26 -20.43
N VAL A 433 -5.08 6.34 -19.75
CA VAL A 433 -5.06 6.45 -18.29
C VAL A 433 -6.27 5.79 -17.61
N ASP A 434 -7.47 5.89 -18.20
CA ASP A 434 -8.74 5.66 -17.49
C ASP A 434 -8.96 4.20 -17.06
N ASP A 435 -8.45 3.23 -17.83
CA ASP A 435 -8.69 1.80 -17.65
C ASP A 435 -7.93 1.18 -16.45
N LYS A 436 -7.01 1.93 -15.84
CA LYS A 436 -6.25 1.53 -14.63
C LYS A 436 -6.97 1.89 -13.33
N ALA A 437 -7.55 3.09 -13.25
CA ALA A 437 -8.13 3.62 -12.01
C ALA A 437 -9.20 2.68 -11.42
N SER A 438 -10.12 2.20 -12.26
CA SER A 438 -11.20 1.28 -11.86
C SER A 438 -10.68 -0.02 -11.22
N LYS A 439 -9.66 -0.65 -11.82
CA LYS A 439 -9.09 -1.93 -11.34
C LYS A 439 -8.24 -1.77 -10.08
N MET A 440 -7.64 -0.60 -9.88
CA MET A 440 -6.85 -0.28 -8.68
C MET A 440 -7.78 0.01 -7.49
N GLN A 441 -8.88 0.74 -7.71
CA GLN A 441 -9.92 0.96 -6.71
C GLN A 441 -10.44 -0.36 -6.13
N ASP A 442 -10.87 -1.31 -6.98
CA ASP A 442 -11.32 -2.65 -6.53
C ASP A 442 -10.28 -3.40 -5.68
N THR A 443 -8.98 -3.20 -5.97
CA THR A 443 -7.89 -3.84 -5.22
C THR A 443 -7.74 -3.25 -3.81
N ILE A 444 -7.76 -1.91 -3.70
CA ILE A 444 -7.75 -1.19 -2.41
C ILE A 444 -8.99 -1.55 -1.58
N LEU A 445 -10.16 -1.65 -2.23
CA LEU A 445 -11.43 -1.92 -1.56
C LEU A 445 -11.53 -3.30 -0.89
N ASN A 446 -10.71 -4.28 -1.27
CA ASN A 446 -10.68 -5.60 -0.62
C ASN A 446 -9.89 -5.59 0.70
N LEU A 447 -8.87 -4.73 0.82
CA LEU A 447 -7.97 -4.68 1.98
C LEU A 447 -8.56 -4.06 3.25
N PHE A 448 -9.61 -3.27 3.08
CA PHE A 448 -10.37 -2.69 4.18
C PHE A 448 -11.53 -3.57 4.66
N SER A 449 -11.85 -4.65 3.94
CA SER A 449 -12.99 -5.55 4.26
C SER A 449 -12.64 -6.74 5.15
N ASN A 450 -11.36 -7.06 5.36
CA ASN A 450 -10.94 -8.14 6.28
C ASN A 450 -10.72 -7.61 7.70
N GLU A 451 -11.60 -7.95 8.63
CA GLU A 451 -11.44 -7.70 10.06
C GLU A 451 -12.22 -8.75 10.91
N GLN A 452 -11.56 -9.29 11.94
CA GLN A 452 -12.03 -10.35 12.86
C GLN A 452 -12.21 -11.74 12.20
N THR A 453 -11.82 -12.87 12.82
CA THR A 453 -11.54 -13.12 14.25
C THR A 453 -10.09 -13.55 14.54
N ASN A 454 -9.58 -13.17 15.71
CA ASN A 454 -8.41 -13.78 16.35
C ASN A 454 -8.77 -14.12 17.80
N THR A 455 -8.76 -15.40 18.14
CA THR A 455 -8.73 -15.92 19.52
C THR A 455 -7.78 -17.11 19.53
N GLU A 456 -6.88 -17.17 20.49
CA GLU A 456 -5.72 -18.07 20.47
C GLU A 456 -6.09 -19.52 20.82
N ILE A 457 -5.50 -20.48 20.10
CA ILE A 457 -5.14 -21.80 20.61
C ILE A 457 -3.74 -22.13 20.05
N PHE A 458 -2.78 -22.42 20.95
CA PHE A 458 -1.52 -23.07 20.58
C PHE A 458 -1.75 -24.57 20.40
N GLU A 459 -1.24 -25.17 19.33
CA GLU A 459 -0.64 -26.52 19.42
C GLU A 459 0.30 -26.85 18.24
N THR A 460 1.25 -27.72 18.56
CA THR A 460 2.52 -28.15 17.92
C THR A 460 2.55 -28.62 16.47
N ASP A 461 3.78 -28.68 15.93
CA ASP A 461 4.18 -29.38 14.69
C ASP A 461 3.86 -30.88 14.68
N MET A 462 3.70 -31.45 13.47
CA MET A 462 4.26 -32.75 12.98
C MET A 462 4.02 -32.80 11.46
N VAL A 463 5.06 -32.77 10.60
CA VAL A 463 5.84 -33.93 10.07
C VAL A 463 5.13 -34.68 8.93
N ASP A 464 5.90 -34.96 7.87
CA ASP A 464 5.48 -35.76 6.70
C ASP A 464 5.03 -37.18 7.09
N ASN A 465 4.01 -37.68 6.40
CA ASN A 465 3.73 -39.11 6.32
C ASN A 465 3.57 -39.53 4.85
N HIS A 466 4.61 -40.13 4.30
CA HIS A 466 4.43 -41.30 3.46
C HIS A 466 3.84 -42.43 4.32
N ASP A 467 2.91 -43.22 3.80
CA ASP A 467 3.09 -44.67 3.76
C ASP A 467 2.06 -45.35 2.84
N ASP A 468 2.44 -46.53 2.36
CA ASP A 468 1.63 -47.37 1.46
C ASP A 468 0.53 -48.15 2.19
N CYS A 469 -0.45 -48.64 1.44
CA CYS A 469 -1.31 -49.74 1.88
C CYS A 469 -1.76 -50.60 0.70
N ASP A 470 -1.19 -51.80 0.56
CA ASP A 470 -1.67 -52.83 -0.37
C ASP A 470 -2.66 -53.79 0.31
N ASN A 471 -3.36 -54.57 -0.50
CA ASN A 471 -4.48 -55.44 -0.22
C ASN A 471 -4.35 -56.38 1.00
N SER A 472 -5.44 -56.55 1.74
CA SER A 472 -6.23 -57.80 1.60
C SER A 472 -7.64 -57.81 2.25
N LYS A 473 -8.64 -57.93 1.36
CA LYS A 473 -9.92 -58.68 1.39
C LYS A 473 -10.45 -59.31 2.71
N LYS A 474 -11.81 -59.37 2.76
CA LYS A 474 -12.74 -60.29 3.49
C LYS A 474 -13.52 -59.66 4.67
N ASP A 475 -14.81 -59.94 4.90
CA ASP A 475 -15.76 -60.76 4.11
C ASP A 475 -17.28 -60.42 4.31
N SER A 476 -18.07 -60.70 3.28
CA SER A 476 -19.43 -61.31 3.29
C SER A 476 -20.66 -60.75 4.05
N GLN A 477 -21.69 -60.27 3.32
CA GLN A 477 -23.03 -60.91 3.11
C GLN A 477 -24.04 -59.93 2.45
N ILE A 478 -24.64 -60.12 1.26
CA ILE A 478 -25.44 -61.19 0.61
C ILE A 478 -26.98 -60.99 0.68
N LYS A 479 -27.59 -60.54 -0.44
CA LYS A 479 -28.82 -61.06 -1.12
C LYS A 479 -29.24 -60.09 -2.25
N VAL A 480 -29.33 -60.37 -3.56
CA VAL A 480 -29.50 -61.56 -4.45
C VAL A 480 -30.95 -61.77 -4.95
N ASN A 481 -31.15 -61.51 -6.26
CA ASN A 481 -31.84 -62.35 -7.27
C ASN A 481 -31.72 -61.65 -8.66
N ASN A 482 -31.14 -62.25 -9.71
CA ASN A 482 -31.56 -63.37 -10.57
C ASN A 482 -32.74 -62.99 -11.51
N SER A 483 -32.71 -63.23 -12.84
CA SER A 483 -32.05 -64.27 -13.66
C SER A 483 -31.59 -63.71 -15.05
N LYS A 484 -30.44 -64.12 -15.62
CA LYS A 484 -30.20 -65.24 -16.60
C LYS A 484 -31.03 -65.15 -17.90
N ASN A 485 -30.53 -65.35 -19.13
CA ASN A 485 -29.24 -65.76 -19.78
C ASN A 485 -29.32 -65.25 -21.26
N ASN A 486 -28.36 -65.25 -22.22
CA ASN A 486 -26.94 -65.63 -22.40
C ASN A 486 -26.41 -64.86 -23.67
N ASP A 487 -25.23 -65.01 -24.31
CA ASP A 487 -24.13 -66.00 -24.25
C ASP A 487 -22.73 -65.40 -24.68
N ILE A 488 -21.73 -66.27 -24.84
CA ILE A 488 -20.29 -66.10 -25.17
C ILE A 488 -19.91 -65.43 -26.51
N SER A 489 -18.95 -64.49 -26.51
CA SER A 489 -17.65 -64.59 -27.24
C SER A 489 -16.70 -63.41 -26.91
N ILE A 490 -15.39 -63.54 -27.23
CA ILE A 490 -14.31 -62.69 -26.67
C ILE A 490 -13.69 -61.76 -27.72
N SER A 491 -13.67 -60.46 -27.40
CA SER A 491 -12.67 -59.50 -27.86
C SER A 491 -12.58 -58.34 -26.86
N ASN A 492 -11.40 -58.05 -26.32
CA ASN A 492 -11.21 -56.99 -25.34
C ASN A 492 -11.03 -55.63 -26.01
N GLU A 493 -12.14 -54.98 -26.37
CA GLU A 493 -12.18 -53.53 -26.58
C GLU A 493 -12.74 -52.82 -25.33
N CYS A 494 -12.21 -51.61 -25.09
CA CYS A 494 -12.68 -50.54 -24.22
C CYS A 494 -13.81 -50.81 -23.20
N ILE A 495 -13.48 -50.77 -21.91
CA ILE A 495 -14.37 -50.17 -20.90
C ILE A 495 -13.78 -48.82 -20.48
N SER A 496 -14.13 -47.79 -21.25
CA SER A 496 -14.04 -46.41 -20.79
C SER A 496 -15.08 -46.19 -19.69
N ASN A 497 -14.64 -45.88 -18.47
CA ASN A 497 -15.55 -45.41 -17.42
C ASN A 497 -16.03 -43.99 -17.77
N THR A 498 -17.11 -43.93 -18.55
CA THR A 498 -17.81 -42.69 -18.87
C THR A 498 -18.55 -42.19 -17.63
N ILE A 499 -17.90 -41.30 -16.89
CA ILE A 499 -18.64 -40.16 -16.33
C ILE A 499 -19.15 -39.39 -17.56
N ASP A 500 -20.46 -39.22 -17.70
CA ASP A 500 -21.00 -38.45 -18.82
C ASP A 500 -20.39 -37.04 -18.81
N ASN A 501 -19.89 -36.60 -19.96
CA ASN A 501 -19.18 -35.32 -20.03
C ASN A 501 -20.08 -34.17 -19.55
N ASP A 502 -21.39 -34.28 -19.76
CA ASP A 502 -22.40 -33.33 -19.30
C ASP A 502 -22.47 -33.19 -17.77
N ASP A 503 -22.23 -34.24 -16.99
CA ASP A 503 -22.15 -34.13 -15.52
C ASP A 503 -20.89 -33.36 -15.09
N ILE A 504 -19.77 -33.51 -15.80
CA ILE A 504 -18.55 -32.74 -15.52
C ILE A 504 -18.72 -31.29 -15.99
N TYR A 505 -19.30 -31.05 -17.17
CA TYR A 505 -19.70 -29.71 -17.62
C TYR A 505 -20.69 -29.05 -16.65
N ASN A 506 -21.50 -29.82 -15.95
CA ASN A 506 -22.48 -29.29 -15.00
C ASN A 506 -21.91 -28.87 -13.65
N LYS A 507 -20.73 -29.38 -13.24
CA LYS A 507 -20.09 -29.04 -11.96
C LYS A 507 -19.69 -27.54 -11.90
N PRO A 508 -19.97 -26.83 -10.80
CA PRO A 508 -19.74 -25.38 -10.67
C PRO A 508 -18.33 -24.89 -11.06
N PHE A 509 -17.27 -25.61 -10.67
CA PHE A 509 -15.89 -25.28 -11.04
C PHE A 509 -15.68 -25.18 -12.56
N PHE A 510 -16.21 -26.13 -13.33
CA PHE A 510 -16.03 -26.16 -14.79
C PHE A 510 -16.87 -25.08 -15.48
N LYS A 511 -18.09 -24.84 -15.01
CA LYS A 511 -18.91 -23.70 -15.44
C LYS A 511 -18.18 -22.37 -15.21
N TRP A 512 -17.52 -22.22 -14.06
CA TRP A 512 -16.70 -21.05 -13.76
C TRP A 512 -15.48 -20.94 -14.68
N VAL A 513 -14.61 -21.96 -14.78
CA VAL A 513 -13.41 -21.89 -15.63
C VAL A 513 -13.77 -21.55 -17.09
N ARG A 514 -14.77 -22.23 -17.66
CA ARG A 514 -15.28 -21.95 -19.02
C ARG A 514 -15.73 -20.49 -19.16
N ARG A 515 -16.54 -19.99 -18.22
CA ARG A 515 -17.01 -18.60 -18.22
C ARG A 515 -15.85 -17.61 -18.14
N GLN A 516 -14.87 -17.81 -17.26
CA GLN A 516 -13.74 -16.88 -17.14
C GLN A 516 -12.82 -16.87 -18.37
N ILE A 517 -12.68 -18.00 -19.08
CA ILE A 517 -11.94 -18.06 -20.35
C ILE A 517 -12.70 -17.31 -21.46
N ILE A 518 -14.01 -17.57 -21.62
CA ILE A 518 -14.88 -16.90 -22.60
C ILE A 518 -14.95 -15.39 -22.35
N ASP A 519 -15.09 -14.97 -21.09
CA ASP A 519 -15.08 -13.57 -20.65
C ASP A 519 -13.67 -12.92 -20.72
N LYS A 520 -12.64 -13.66 -21.15
CA LYS A 520 -11.21 -13.26 -21.20
C LYS A 520 -10.58 -12.84 -19.86
N LYS A 521 -11.25 -13.14 -18.74
CA LYS A 521 -10.80 -12.87 -17.36
C LYS A 521 -9.77 -13.88 -16.84
N LEU A 522 -9.79 -15.09 -17.39
CA LEU A 522 -8.78 -16.13 -17.14
C LEU A 522 -8.01 -16.38 -18.44
N PRO A 523 -6.91 -15.64 -18.70
CA PRO A 523 -6.12 -15.85 -19.90
C PRO A 523 -5.44 -17.23 -19.87
N VAL A 524 -5.34 -17.83 -21.05
CA VAL A 524 -4.56 -19.05 -21.29
C VAL A 524 -3.20 -18.64 -21.90
N ASN A 525 -2.14 -19.37 -21.56
CA ASN A 525 -0.77 -19.18 -22.09
C ASN A 525 -0.04 -17.85 -21.80
N ASN A 526 -0.68 -16.84 -21.21
CA ASN A 526 0.00 -15.62 -20.77
C ASN A 526 0.92 -15.88 -19.54
N GLN A 527 1.95 -15.05 -19.36
CA GLN A 527 2.95 -15.17 -18.28
C GLN A 527 2.35 -15.31 -16.86
N ASN A 528 1.20 -14.66 -16.60
CA ASN A 528 0.51 -14.69 -15.31
C ASN A 528 -0.75 -15.57 -15.28
N ALA A 529 -0.98 -16.40 -16.30
CA ALA A 529 -2.12 -17.31 -16.40
C ALA A 529 -2.19 -18.34 -15.26
N CYS A 530 -3.31 -19.07 -15.18
CA CYS A 530 -3.44 -20.26 -14.34
C CYS A 530 -3.65 -21.54 -15.17
N ILE A 531 -3.77 -21.41 -16.49
CA ILE A 531 -4.00 -22.49 -17.44
C ILE A 531 -3.10 -22.22 -18.66
N HIS A 532 -2.41 -23.25 -19.12
CA HIS A 532 -1.51 -23.23 -20.27
C HIS A 532 -1.78 -24.48 -21.13
N THR A 533 -1.36 -24.48 -22.39
CA THR A 533 -1.21 -25.70 -23.19
C THR A 533 0.26 -26.10 -23.17
N VAL A 534 0.57 -27.38 -22.88
CA VAL A 534 1.93 -27.95 -22.87
C VAL A 534 1.83 -29.40 -23.35
N ASP A 535 2.72 -29.82 -24.26
CA ASP A 535 2.72 -31.15 -24.90
C ASP A 535 1.33 -31.53 -25.47
N GLY A 536 0.62 -30.57 -26.07
CA GLY A 536 -0.72 -30.71 -26.62
C GLY A 536 -1.83 -30.90 -25.58
N LYS A 537 -1.54 -30.72 -24.29
CA LYS A 537 -2.44 -30.96 -23.14
C LYS A 537 -2.64 -29.71 -22.29
N ILE A 538 -3.74 -29.67 -21.55
CA ILE A 538 -4.12 -28.53 -20.71
C ILE A 538 -3.42 -28.66 -19.35
N PHE A 539 -2.46 -27.77 -19.07
CA PHE A 539 -1.75 -27.68 -17.80
C PHE A 539 -2.37 -26.60 -16.90
N MET A 540 -2.95 -27.03 -15.78
CA MET A 540 -3.71 -26.20 -14.84
C MET A 540 -2.94 -26.01 -13.51
N ILE A 541 -2.51 -24.79 -13.21
CA ILE A 541 -1.61 -24.49 -12.10
C ILE A 541 -2.32 -24.60 -10.74
N THR A 542 -1.78 -25.45 -9.86
CA THR A 542 -2.26 -25.67 -8.49
C THR A 542 -1.27 -25.08 -7.46
N PRO A 543 -1.72 -24.46 -6.35
CA PRO A 543 -3.11 -24.22 -5.92
C PRO A 543 -3.78 -23.01 -6.59
N LYS A 544 -3.05 -22.27 -7.45
CA LYS A 544 -3.43 -20.96 -8.01
C LYS A 544 -4.83 -20.91 -8.64
N ILE A 545 -5.26 -21.97 -9.33
CA ILE A 545 -6.62 -22.04 -9.90
C ILE A 545 -7.72 -22.21 -8.83
N PHE A 546 -7.48 -23.04 -7.80
CA PHE A 546 -8.44 -23.34 -6.75
C PHE A 546 -8.58 -22.20 -5.75
N LYS A 547 -7.48 -21.50 -5.44
CA LYS A 547 -7.53 -20.23 -4.68
C LYS A 547 -8.34 -19.16 -5.42
N LYS A 548 -8.17 -19.00 -6.75
CA LYS A 548 -9.03 -18.11 -7.55
C LYS A 548 -10.50 -18.52 -7.58
N TYR A 549 -10.78 -19.82 -7.55
CA TYR A 549 -12.16 -20.32 -7.49
C TYR A 549 -12.80 -20.10 -6.11
N SER A 550 -12.07 -20.37 -5.01
CA SER A 550 -12.49 -20.01 -3.65
C SER A 550 -12.81 -18.52 -3.54
N LEU A 551 -11.92 -17.66 -4.03
CA LEU A 551 -12.11 -16.20 -4.04
C LEU A 551 -13.38 -15.78 -4.80
N TYR A 552 -13.74 -16.50 -5.87
CA TYR A 552 -14.97 -16.24 -6.64
C TYR A 552 -16.25 -16.72 -5.94
N ILE A 553 -16.21 -17.80 -5.15
CA ILE A 553 -17.38 -18.36 -4.46
C ILE A 553 -17.60 -17.74 -3.08
N HIS A 554 -16.53 -17.51 -2.31
CA HIS A 554 -16.58 -17.10 -0.91
C HIS A 554 -16.11 -15.66 -0.66
N GLY A 555 -15.46 -15.02 -1.63
CA GLY A 555 -14.78 -13.73 -1.41
C GLY A 555 -13.43 -13.85 -0.68
N ASN A 556 -12.97 -15.06 -0.35
CA ASN A 556 -11.69 -15.32 0.30
C ASN A 556 -10.95 -16.54 -0.31
N ASP A 557 -9.64 -16.65 -0.07
CA ASP A 557 -8.81 -17.79 -0.52
C ASP A 557 -8.41 -18.73 0.63
N ASP A 558 -9.26 -18.81 1.66
CA ASP A 558 -9.09 -19.57 2.90
C ASP A 558 -8.54 -20.98 2.69
N ASP A 559 -7.61 -21.36 3.57
CA ASP A 559 -6.78 -22.54 3.37
C ASP A 559 -7.51 -23.89 3.59
N SER A 560 -8.79 -23.86 3.96
CA SER A 560 -9.70 -25.01 3.93
C SER A 560 -10.40 -25.16 2.57
N ASN A 561 -10.97 -24.05 2.07
CA ASN A 561 -11.90 -24.05 0.93
C ASN A 561 -11.23 -24.47 -0.39
N TRP A 562 -10.04 -23.92 -0.70
CA TRP A 562 -9.34 -24.33 -1.93
C TRP A 562 -8.79 -25.76 -1.86
N LYS A 563 -8.48 -26.28 -0.68
CA LYS A 563 -8.06 -27.69 -0.48
C LYS A 563 -9.23 -28.65 -0.70
N GLN A 564 -10.43 -28.28 -0.26
CA GLN A 564 -11.65 -29.02 -0.62
C GLN A 564 -11.84 -29.05 -2.14
N TYR A 565 -11.81 -27.90 -2.83
CA TYR A 565 -11.99 -27.88 -4.29
C TYR A 565 -10.89 -28.61 -5.07
N GLN A 566 -9.64 -28.62 -4.56
CA GLN A 566 -8.58 -29.44 -5.14
C GLN A 566 -8.85 -30.94 -4.97
N ARG A 567 -9.41 -31.36 -3.83
CA ARG A 567 -9.80 -32.76 -3.55
C ARG A 567 -10.98 -33.19 -4.42
N GLU A 568 -12.05 -32.39 -4.45
CA GLU A 568 -13.22 -32.60 -5.32
C GLU A 568 -12.82 -32.73 -6.80
N PHE A 569 -11.79 -32.00 -7.24
CA PHE A 569 -11.23 -32.11 -8.59
C PHE A 569 -10.44 -33.42 -8.79
N GLN A 570 -9.59 -33.82 -7.84
CA GLN A 570 -8.84 -35.08 -7.91
C GLN A 570 -9.77 -36.31 -7.96
N GLU A 571 -10.88 -36.27 -7.23
CA GLU A 571 -11.88 -37.35 -7.18
C GLU A 571 -12.54 -37.63 -8.55
N LEU A 572 -12.55 -36.64 -9.47
CA LEU A 572 -13.06 -36.80 -10.84
C LEU A 572 -12.12 -37.63 -11.74
N LYS A 573 -10.85 -37.78 -11.35
CA LYS A 573 -9.82 -38.56 -12.07
C LYS A 573 -9.66 -38.18 -13.56
N ILE A 574 -9.94 -36.92 -13.90
CA ILE A 574 -9.80 -36.39 -15.26
C ILE A 574 -8.36 -35.94 -15.59
N HIS A 575 -7.53 -35.73 -14.58
CA HIS A 575 -6.11 -35.40 -14.75
C HIS A 575 -5.29 -36.66 -14.98
N THR A 576 -4.28 -36.56 -15.84
CA THR A 576 -3.28 -37.62 -16.03
C THR A 576 -2.33 -37.66 -14.82
N LYS A 577 -1.87 -38.85 -14.44
CA LYS A 577 -0.87 -39.03 -13.37
C LYS A 577 0.55 -38.95 -13.91
N PHE A 578 1.47 -38.39 -13.12
CA PHE A 578 2.90 -38.40 -13.41
C PHE A 578 3.53 -39.71 -12.91
N SER A 579 4.21 -40.39 -13.83
CA SER A 579 4.86 -41.70 -13.69
C SER A 579 3.97 -42.86 -13.21
N ASP A 580 4.50 -44.09 -13.26
CA ASP A 580 3.85 -45.29 -12.73
C ASP A 580 3.70 -45.26 -11.20
N GLU A 581 4.49 -44.42 -10.51
CA GLU A 581 4.31 -44.11 -9.08
C GLU A 581 3.03 -43.28 -8.82
N GLY A 582 2.39 -42.77 -9.87
CA GLY A 582 0.99 -42.37 -9.85
C GLY A 582 0.70 -41.02 -9.19
N PHE A 583 1.66 -40.10 -9.15
CA PHE A 583 1.48 -38.76 -8.59
C PHE A 583 0.40 -37.97 -9.33
N ASN A 584 -0.47 -37.27 -8.60
CA ASN A 584 -1.56 -36.48 -9.20
C ASN A 584 -1.12 -35.12 -9.77
N ILE A 585 0.12 -34.69 -9.54
CA ILE A 585 0.63 -33.36 -9.87
C ILE A 585 1.85 -33.50 -10.77
N TRP A 586 1.94 -32.67 -11.80
CA TRP A 586 3.08 -32.55 -12.72
C TRP A 586 3.88 -31.28 -12.43
N LYS A 587 5.14 -31.27 -12.86
CA LYS A 587 6.03 -30.10 -12.80
C LYS A 587 6.40 -29.67 -14.22
N CYS A 588 6.31 -28.38 -14.51
CA CYS A 588 6.85 -27.78 -15.74
C CYS A 588 8.01 -26.84 -15.39
N LEU A 589 9.12 -26.92 -16.13
CA LEU A 589 10.22 -25.98 -16.07
C LEU A 589 9.88 -24.71 -16.86
N ILE A 590 10.18 -23.53 -16.31
CA ILE A 590 10.07 -22.25 -17.03
C ILE A 590 11.37 -21.95 -17.77
N SER A 591 11.31 -21.70 -19.07
CA SER A 591 12.48 -21.35 -19.90
C SER A 591 12.62 -19.82 -20.09
N GLY A 592 13.76 -19.26 -19.66
CA GLY A 592 13.99 -17.80 -19.67
C GLY A 592 15.46 -17.37 -19.56
N LYS A 593 15.74 -16.08 -19.81
CA LYS A 593 17.09 -15.50 -19.95
C LYS A 593 17.89 -15.33 -18.64
N ARG A 594 17.50 -15.98 -17.53
CA ARG A 594 18.22 -15.94 -16.24
C ARG A 594 18.39 -17.38 -15.71
N LYS A 595 19.55 -17.68 -15.12
CA LYS A 595 19.89 -19.03 -14.62
C LYS A 595 19.18 -19.36 -13.29
N SER A 596 17.86 -19.51 -13.32
CA SER A 596 17.07 -19.99 -12.19
C SER A 596 16.12 -21.10 -12.65
N HIS A 597 16.41 -22.34 -12.24
CA HIS A 597 15.60 -23.53 -12.53
C HIS A 597 14.27 -23.43 -11.78
N THR A 598 13.32 -22.70 -12.37
CA THR A 598 12.07 -22.31 -11.73
C THR A 598 10.96 -23.21 -12.25
N PHE A 599 10.35 -24.00 -11.38
CA PHE A 599 9.31 -24.97 -11.74
C PHE A 599 7.94 -24.53 -11.24
N ILE A 600 6.89 -24.85 -12.01
CA ILE A 600 5.49 -24.68 -11.62
C ILE A 600 4.79 -26.02 -11.48
N LYS A 601 3.92 -26.13 -10.47
CA LYS A 601 3.16 -27.35 -10.13
C LYS A 601 1.73 -27.24 -10.67
N GLY A 602 1.21 -28.31 -11.27
CA GLY A 602 -0.12 -28.29 -11.89
C GLY A 602 -0.67 -29.65 -12.24
N TYR A 603 -1.94 -29.67 -12.65
CA TYR A 603 -2.60 -30.84 -13.21
C TYR A 603 -2.47 -30.82 -14.72
N LEU A 604 -2.04 -31.93 -15.31
CA LEU A 604 -2.05 -32.13 -16.75
C LEU A 604 -3.33 -32.89 -17.13
N ILE A 605 -4.09 -32.33 -18.07
CA ILE A 605 -5.42 -32.81 -18.46
C ILE A 605 -5.41 -32.95 -19.98
N ASP A 606 -5.85 -34.10 -20.51
CA ASP A 606 -5.93 -34.27 -21.96
C ASP A 606 -6.86 -33.23 -22.59
N ASN A 607 -6.52 -32.75 -23.80
CA ASN A 607 -7.18 -31.62 -24.46
C ASN A 607 -8.58 -31.99 -25.00
N LYS A 608 -9.51 -32.18 -24.07
CA LYS A 608 -10.95 -32.31 -24.27
C LYS A 608 -11.55 -30.90 -24.27
N PRO A 609 -12.68 -30.65 -24.96
CA PRO A 609 -13.36 -29.34 -24.98
C PRO A 609 -13.97 -28.88 -23.62
N LEU A 610 -13.53 -29.50 -22.51
CA LEU A 610 -13.98 -29.33 -21.14
C LEU A 610 -13.90 -27.87 -20.65
N PHE A 611 -12.84 -27.15 -21.03
CA PHE A 611 -12.59 -25.78 -20.55
C PHE A 611 -12.89 -24.67 -21.56
N ALA A 612 -13.51 -24.98 -22.71
CA ALA A 612 -13.74 -24.02 -23.81
C ALA A 612 -12.44 -23.38 -24.35
N ILE A 613 -11.37 -24.18 -24.36
CA ILE A 613 -10.12 -23.88 -25.06
C ILE A 613 -10.22 -24.50 -26.46
N GLU A 614 -9.74 -23.80 -27.48
CA GLU A 614 -9.73 -24.31 -28.86
C GLU A 614 -8.64 -25.38 -29.03
N ASN A 615 -8.99 -26.51 -29.67
CA ASN A 615 -8.04 -27.61 -29.93
C ASN A 615 -6.80 -27.19 -30.73
N ASN A 616 -6.86 -26.05 -31.43
CA ASN A 616 -5.78 -25.50 -32.25
C ASN A 616 -4.86 -24.52 -31.50
N LEU A 617 -5.09 -24.27 -30.20
CA LEU A 617 -4.28 -23.33 -29.42
C LEU A 617 -2.87 -23.90 -29.18
N HIS A 618 -1.86 -23.28 -29.79
CA HIS A 618 -0.45 -23.65 -29.65
C HIS A 618 0.02 -23.74 -28.19
N ASP A 619 0.97 -24.65 -27.95
CA ASP A 619 1.64 -24.82 -26.66
C ASP A 619 2.46 -23.61 -26.24
N ASN A 620 2.69 -23.51 -24.93
CA ASN A 620 3.43 -22.41 -24.33
C ASN A 620 4.95 -22.54 -24.60
N PRO A 621 5.59 -21.64 -25.37
CA PRO A 621 7.01 -21.75 -25.69
C PRO A 621 7.93 -21.53 -24.47
N HIS A 622 7.38 -21.07 -23.35
CA HIS A 622 8.12 -20.81 -22.10
C HIS A 622 7.97 -21.92 -21.04
N LEU A 623 7.24 -23.00 -21.34
CA LEU A 623 7.05 -24.13 -20.42
C LEU A 623 7.51 -25.43 -21.08
N THR A 624 8.17 -26.29 -20.30
CA THR A 624 8.55 -27.63 -20.74
C THR A 624 8.18 -28.62 -19.64
N LEU A 625 7.42 -29.66 -19.98
CA LEU A 625 6.95 -30.67 -19.04
C LEU A 625 8.13 -31.54 -18.56
N ILE A 626 8.25 -31.76 -17.25
CA ILE A 626 9.29 -32.63 -16.69
C ILE A 626 8.77 -34.07 -16.72
N HIS A 627 9.43 -34.91 -17.53
CA HIS A 627 9.12 -36.34 -17.69
C HIS A 627 10.06 -37.26 -16.88
N ASP A 628 11.22 -36.78 -16.44
CA ASP A 628 12.20 -37.55 -15.66
C ASP A 628 11.87 -37.55 -14.16
N VAL A 629 11.66 -38.75 -13.60
CA VAL A 629 11.33 -38.97 -12.18
C VAL A 629 12.44 -38.50 -11.23
N ASN A 630 13.72 -38.57 -11.63
CA ASN A 630 14.84 -38.11 -10.80
C ASN A 630 14.86 -36.59 -10.72
N ILE A 631 14.64 -35.90 -11.84
CA ILE A 631 14.52 -34.43 -11.87
C ILE A 631 13.29 -33.99 -11.08
N TYR A 632 12.17 -34.71 -11.21
CA TYR A 632 10.93 -34.45 -10.48
C TYR A 632 11.06 -34.68 -8.96
N LYS A 633 11.84 -35.66 -8.49
CA LYS A 633 12.05 -35.91 -7.05
C LYS A 633 13.03 -34.92 -6.42
N ASN A 634 14.08 -34.52 -7.15
CA ASN A 634 15.12 -33.63 -6.63
C ASN A 634 14.77 -32.12 -6.68
N ASN A 635 13.64 -31.73 -7.29
CA ASN A 635 13.15 -30.34 -7.40
C ASN A 635 11.61 -30.30 -7.42
#